data_AF-A0A0J8RPE4-F1
#
_entry.id   AF-A0A0J8RPE4-F1
#
_cell.length_a   1.000
_cell.length_b   1.000
_cell.length_c   1.000
_cell.angle_alpha   90.00
_cell.angle_beta   90.00
_cell.angle_gamma   90.00
#
_symmetry.space_group_name_H-M   'P 1'
#
loop_
_entity.id
_entity.type
_entity.pdbx_description
1 polymer ?
#
loop_
_entity_poly.entity_id
_entity_poly.type
_entity_poly.pdbx_seq_one_letter_code
_entity_poly.pdbx_strand_id
1 'polypeptide(L)'
;MAESSMFKQAQAALNYLRPHLPEALRTPRVAVICGSGLGGLADTIDSKTKVEFDYRDIPNFPASTVPGHLGKLVFGYLGAETPAVLMVGRAQDEFCMEIEADTAASFYEGHSIDKVTFPVRLFKLLGVEIMIVTNASGGLNSEYAVGDVVLINDRVKLIMIDSTSSSPGLAGLHPLRGPNEDEFGVRFPALSDAYDLELRRTAHRAWTKVIRVESKRRIHEGVYAFCAGPSLDSRATWR
;
A
#
# COMPACT_ATOMS: atom_id res chain seq x y z
N MET A 1 -27.90 3.83 -11.62
CA MET A 1 -27.40 2.47 -11.96
C MET A 1 -26.67 1.97 -10.74
N ALA A 2 -26.93 0.75 -10.26
CA ALA A 2 -26.21 0.21 -9.10
C ALA A 2 -24.72 0.18 -9.42
N GLU A 3 -23.91 0.84 -8.61
CA GLU A 3 -22.45 0.83 -8.73
C GLU A 3 -21.98 -0.63 -8.69
N SER A 4 -21.14 -1.04 -9.65
CA SER A 4 -20.65 -2.42 -9.74
C SER A 4 -19.84 -2.75 -8.48
N SER A 5 -20.07 -3.91 -7.84
CA SER A 5 -19.36 -4.31 -6.63
C SER A 5 -17.84 -4.34 -6.81
N MET A 6 -17.08 -4.10 -5.73
CA MET A 6 -15.62 -4.07 -5.76
C MET A 6 -15.04 -5.41 -6.20
N PHE A 7 -15.68 -6.51 -5.83
CA PHE A 7 -15.35 -7.84 -6.29
C PHE A 7 -15.42 -7.96 -7.82
N LYS A 8 -16.50 -7.48 -8.46
CA LYS A 8 -16.64 -7.51 -9.92
C LYS A 8 -15.59 -6.64 -10.61
N GLN A 9 -15.29 -5.47 -10.04
CA GLN A 9 -14.25 -4.59 -10.56
C GLN A 9 -12.85 -5.23 -10.47
N ALA A 10 -12.53 -5.86 -9.35
CA ALA A 10 -11.26 -6.57 -9.15
C ALA A 10 -11.17 -7.81 -10.05
N GLN A 11 -12.28 -8.51 -10.27
CA GLN A 11 -12.35 -9.64 -11.21
C GLN A 11 -12.10 -9.20 -12.65
N ALA A 12 -12.60 -8.03 -13.06
CA ALA A 12 -12.33 -7.47 -14.39
C ALA A 12 -10.83 -7.18 -14.58
N ALA A 13 -10.17 -6.58 -13.58
CA ALA A 13 -8.72 -6.36 -13.58
C ALA A 13 -7.94 -7.68 -13.63
N LEU A 14 -8.35 -8.69 -12.85
CA LEU A 14 -7.73 -10.02 -12.86
C LEU A 14 -7.84 -10.69 -14.23
N ASN A 15 -9.02 -10.62 -14.84
CA ASN A 15 -9.28 -11.21 -16.16
C ASN A 15 -8.49 -10.51 -17.27
N TYR A 16 -8.20 -9.21 -17.12
CA TYR A 16 -7.31 -8.48 -18.00
C TYR A 16 -5.85 -8.92 -17.84
N LEU A 17 -5.35 -9.09 -16.61
CA LEU A 17 -3.94 -9.40 -16.35
C LEU A 17 -3.56 -10.84 -16.68
N ARG A 18 -4.38 -11.82 -16.27
CA ARG A 18 -4.04 -13.27 -16.34
C ARG A 18 -3.59 -13.78 -17.72
N PRO A 19 -4.24 -13.43 -18.85
CA PRO A 19 -3.83 -13.89 -20.16
C PRO A 19 -2.43 -13.43 -20.57
N HIS A 20 -2.00 -12.28 -20.05
CA HIS A 20 -0.71 -11.65 -20.36
C HIS A 20 0.41 -12.09 -19.41
N LEU A 21 0.10 -12.91 -18.39
CA LEU A 21 1.06 -13.40 -17.41
C LEU A 21 1.46 -14.86 -17.70
N PRO A 22 2.76 -15.20 -17.59
CA PRO A 22 3.22 -16.58 -17.51
C PRO A 22 2.53 -17.32 -16.36
N GLU A 23 2.33 -18.63 -16.51
CA GLU A 23 1.58 -19.46 -15.54
C GLU A 23 2.05 -19.25 -14.09
N ALA A 24 3.36 -19.28 -13.86
CA ALA A 24 3.94 -19.13 -12.53
C ALA A 24 3.75 -17.72 -11.90
N LEU A 25 3.45 -16.70 -12.71
CA LEU A 25 3.20 -15.32 -12.26
C LEU A 25 1.69 -15.01 -12.16
N ARG A 26 0.81 -15.93 -12.53
CA ARG A 26 -0.65 -15.78 -12.35
C ARG A 26 -1.09 -15.90 -10.89
N THR A 27 -0.23 -16.49 -10.06
CA THR A 27 -0.41 -16.65 -8.62
C THR A 27 0.84 -16.16 -7.85
N PRO A 28 1.14 -14.85 -7.87
CA PRO A 28 2.28 -14.31 -7.13
C PRO A 28 2.10 -14.57 -5.64
N ARG A 29 3.17 -15.01 -4.98
CA ARG A 29 3.14 -15.31 -3.54
C ARG A 29 3.26 -14.04 -2.70
N VAL A 30 4.04 -13.08 -3.17
CA VAL A 30 4.34 -11.82 -2.48
C VAL A 30 3.87 -10.63 -3.29
N ALA A 31 3.15 -9.70 -2.67
CA ALA A 31 2.96 -8.36 -3.20
C ALA A 31 3.87 -7.37 -2.45
N VAL A 32 4.48 -6.43 -3.17
CA VAL A 32 5.24 -5.33 -2.58
C VAL A 32 4.67 -4.01 -3.06
N ILE A 33 4.25 -3.17 -2.13
CA ILE A 33 3.80 -1.81 -2.43
C ILE A 33 4.97 -0.86 -2.22
N CYS A 34 5.45 -0.26 -3.31
CA CYS A 34 6.59 0.65 -3.32
C CYS A 34 6.11 2.09 -3.12
N GLY A 35 6.40 2.66 -1.95
CA GLY A 35 6.12 4.06 -1.65
C GLY A 35 7.08 5.04 -2.31
N SER A 36 6.95 6.32 -1.96
CA SER A 36 7.76 7.40 -2.51
C SER A 36 9.26 7.16 -2.30
N GLY A 37 10.04 7.28 -3.38
CA GLY A 37 11.49 7.04 -3.36
C GLY A 37 11.91 5.57 -3.33
N LEU A 38 10.97 4.61 -3.32
CA LEU A 38 11.25 3.17 -3.25
C LEU A 38 10.92 2.42 -4.54
N GLY A 39 10.66 3.14 -5.64
CA GLY A 39 10.37 2.54 -6.94
C GLY A 39 11.50 1.67 -7.51
N GLY A 40 12.76 1.93 -7.12
CA GLY A 40 13.93 1.13 -7.51
C GLY A 40 13.89 -0.33 -7.01
N LEU A 41 12.98 -0.69 -6.10
CA LEU A 41 12.72 -2.08 -5.76
C LEU A 41 12.29 -2.92 -6.98
N ALA A 42 11.66 -2.28 -7.98
CA ALA A 42 11.29 -2.93 -9.23
C ALA A 42 12.49 -3.46 -10.03
N ASP A 43 13.67 -2.88 -9.84
CA ASP A 43 14.90 -3.26 -10.53
C ASP A 43 15.53 -4.53 -9.94
N THR A 44 15.03 -4.98 -8.78
CA THR A 44 15.44 -6.24 -8.13
C THR A 44 14.73 -7.47 -8.70
N ILE A 45 13.68 -7.26 -9.50
CA ILE A 45 13.00 -8.33 -10.23
C ILE A 45 13.91 -8.84 -11.35
N ASP A 46 14.00 -10.17 -11.51
CA ASP A 46 14.75 -10.75 -12.61
C ASP A 46 14.20 -10.27 -13.95
N SER A 47 15.02 -9.51 -14.67
CA SER A 47 14.78 -8.97 -16.02
C SER A 47 14.23 -10.00 -17.02
N LYS A 48 14.58 -11.29 -16.90
CA LYS A 48 14.11 -12.35 -17.80
C LYS A 48 12.66 -12.73 -17.58
N THR A 49 12.14 -12.48 -16.38
CA THR A 49 10.79 -12.84 -15.95
C THR A 49 9.87 -11.62 -15.79
N LYS A 50 10.44 -10.43 -15.97
CA LYS A 50 9.78 -9.15 -15.72
C LYS A 50 8.66 -8.91 -16.73
N VAL A 51 7.44 -8.69 -16.23
CA VAL A 51 6.27 -8.27 -17.02
C VAL A 51 5.70 -7.02 -16.37
N GLU A 52 5.51 -5.95 -17.15
CA GLU A 52 5.04 -4.66 -16.63
C GLU A 52 3.68 -4.29 -17.25
N PHE A 53 2.80 -3.69 -16.45
CA PHE A 53 1.54 -3.11 -16.89
C PHE A 53 1.43 -1.68 -16.36
N ASP A 54 1.06 -0.73 -17.21
CA ASP A 54 0.73 0.61 -16.76
C ASP A 54 -0.64 0.61 -16.08
N TYR A 55 -0.77 1.33 -14.95
CA TYR A 55 -2.03 1.37 -14.18
C TYR A 55 -3.23 1.79 -15.02
N ARG A 56 -3.04 2.69 -15.97
CA ARG A 56 -4.10 3.22 -16.84
C ARG A 56 -4.72 2.17 -17.75
N ASP A 57 -3.97 1.11 -18.07
CA ASP A 57 -4.41 0.06 -18.97
C ASP A 57 -5.16 -1.05 -18.21
N ILE A 58 -4.99 -1.11 -16.87
CA ILE A 58 -5.65 -2.08 -16.01
C ILE A 58 -7.04 -1.55 -15.63
N PRO A 59 -8.13 -2.27 -15.96
CA PRO A 59 -9.49 -1.83 -15.65
C PRO A 59 -9.68 -1.52 -14.15
N ASN A 60 -10.30 -0.37 -13.85
CA ASN A 60 -10.60 0.12 -12.50
C ASN A 60 -9.38 0.39 -11.60
N PHE A 61 -8.16 0.21 -12.12
CA PHE A 61 -6.95 0.49 -11.36
C PHE A 61 -6.72 2.01 -11.32
N PRO A 62 -6.43 2.59 -10.14
CA PRO A 62 -6.24 4.03 -10.04
C PRO A 62 -4.93 4.47 -10.70
N ALA A 63 -4.97 5.56 -11.46
CA ALA A 63 -3.77 6.18 -12.03
C ALA A 63 -2.89 6.82 -10.94
N SER A 64 -1.64 7.13 -11.29
CA SER A 64 -0.71 7.86 -10.42
C SER A 64 -0.21 9.15 -11.08
N THR A 65 -0.32 10.29 -10.38
CA THR A 65 0.12 11.64 -10.76
C THR A 65 1.28 12.23 -9.95
N VAL A 66 1.80 11.57 -8.90
CA VAL A 66 2.91 12.12 -8.08
C VAL A 66 4.27 11.94 -8.78
N PRO A 67 5.12 12.98 -8.81
CA PRO A 67 6.49 12.86 -9.31
C PRO A 67 7.28 11.74 -8.62
N GLY A 68 7.85 10.83 -9.39
CA GLY A 68 8.63 9.69 -8.89
C GLY A 68 7.83 8.40 -8.68
N HIS A 69 6.52 8.41 -8.90
CA HIS A 69 5.70 7.19 -8.99
C HIS A 69 5.52 6.83 -10.47
N LEU A 70 6.09 5.69 -10.90
CA LEU A 70 6.05 5.29 -12.31
C LEU A 70 4.66 4.84 -12.78
N GLY A 71 3.76 4.51 -11.84
CA GLY A 71 2.40 4.10 -12.16
C GLY A 71 2.33 2.72 -12.79
N LYS A 72 3.17 1.79 -12.32
CA LYS A 72 3.35 0.47 -12.94
C LYS A 72 3.10 -0.69 -11.99
N LEU A 73 2.51 -1.75 -12.51
CA LEU A 73 2.39 -3.05 -11.86
C LEU A 73 3.40 -3.99 -12.49
N VAL A 74 4.39 -4.44 -11.71
CA VAL A 74 5.54 -5.21 -12.19
C VAL A 74 5.48 -6.62 -11.61
N PHE A 75 5.35 -7.62 -12.46
CA PHE A 75 5.41 -9.03 -12.10
C PHE A 75 6.79 -9.60 -12.41
N GLY A 76 7.21 -10.59 -11.65
CA GLY A 76 8.41 -11.36 -11.92
C GLY A 76 8.92 -12.07 -10.67
N TYR A 77 10.14 -12.57 -10.73
CA TYR A 77 10.77 -13.25 -9.61
C TYR A 77 11.62 -12.29 -8.77
N LEU A 78 11.36 -12.28 -7.46
CA LEU A 78 12.26 -11.70 -6.46
C LEU A 78 13.25 -12.77 -5.98
N GLY A 79 14.54 -12.47 -6.10
CA GLY A 79 15.59 -13.45 -5.83
C GLY A 79 15.50 -14.64 -6.78
N ALA A 80 15.85 -15.83 -6.30
CA ALA A 80 15.92 -17.02 -7.16
C ALA A 80 14.56 -17.60 -7.56
N GLU A 81 13.55 -17.57 -6.67
CA GLU A 81 12.36 -18.42 -6.83
C GLU A 81 11.04 -17.82 -6.32
N THR A 82 11.01 -16.57 -5.85
CA THR A 82 9.75 -16.00 -5.29
C THR A 82 8.97 -15.24 -6.35
N PRO A 83 7.84 -15.78 -6.87
CA PRO A 83 6.98 -15.03 -7.79
C PRO A 83 6.31 -13.89 -7.03
N ALA A 84 6.44 -12.68 -7.55
CA ALA A 84 6.01 -11.47 -6.89
C ALA A 84 5.32 -10.50 -7.84
N VAL A 85 4.52 -9.61 -7.24
CA VAL A 85 3.95 -8.44 -7.90
C VAL A 85 4.33 -7.18 -7.14
N LEU A 86 4.88 -6.19 -7.83
CA LEU A 86 5.33 -4.93 -7.27
C LEU A 86 4.42 -3.81 -7.80
N MET A 87 3.80 -3.10 -6.87
CA MET A 87 3.10 -1.85 -7.16
C MET A 87 4.12 -0.71 -7.08
N VAL A 88 4.63 -0.26 -8.24
CA VAL A 88 5.67 0.76 -8.37
C VAL A 88 5.04 2.15 -8.44
N GLY A 89 5.03 2.81 -7.28
CA GLY A 89 4.20 3.98 -7.05
C GLY A 89 2.87 3.54 -6.45
N ARG A 90 2.32 4.34 -5.54
CA ARG A 90 0.99 4.10 -4.99
C ARG A 90 0.05 5.08 -5.65
N ALA A 91 -1.16 4.65 -5.97
CA ALA A 91 -2.20 5.63 -6.20
C ALA A 91 -2.66 6.18 -4.84
N GLN A 92 -2.02 7.26 -4.39
CA GLN A 92 -2.75 8.36 -3.73
C GLN A 92 -3.08 9.46 -4.75
N ASP A 93 -2.90 9.08 -6.02
CA ASP A 93 -2.37 9.67 -7.24
C ASP A 93 -3.23 10.37 -8.33
N GLU A 94 -4.23 11.22 -8.07
CA GLU A 94 -4.90 11.98 -9.17
C GLU A 94 -5.48 13.32 -8.70
N PHE A 95 -5.05 14.41 -9.33
CA PHE A 95 -5.62 15.74 -9.22
C PHE A 95 -6.99 15.80 -9.93
N CYS A 96 -8.09 15.66 -9.20
CA CYS A 96 -9.41 16.06 -9.70
C CYS A 96 -9.61 17.56 -9.49
N MET A 97 -9.35 18.36 -10.52
CA MET A 97 -10.10 19.61 -10.66
C MET A 97 -11.55 19.24 -11.04
N GLU A 98 -12.50 19.87 -10.35
CA GLU A 98 -13.95 19.58 -10.32
C GLU A 98 -14.36 18.44 -9.36
N ILE A 99 -14.30 18.73 -8.05
CA ILE A 99 -15.02 17.96 -7.04
C ILE A 99 -16.24 18.78 -6.61
N GLU A 100 -17.43 18.33 -6.98
CA GLU A 100 -18.67 18.75 -6.32
C GLU A 100 -18.57 18.37 -4.83
N ALA A 101 -18.90 19.32 -3.95
CA ALA A 101 -18.66 19.30 -2.51
C ALA A 101 -19.27 18.11 -1.72
N ASP A 102 -20.00 17.21 -2.38
CA ASP A 102 -20.71 16.07 -1.78
C ASP A 102 -20.01 14.70 -1.97
N THR A 103 -18.87 14.64 -2.67
CA THR A 103 -18.10 13.39 -2.80
C THR A 103 -16.91 13.38 -1.85
N ALA A 104 -16.87 12.37 -0.98
CA ALA A 104 -15.82 12.11 0.00
C ALA A 104 -14.47 11.74 -0.66
N ALA A 105 -13.85 12.72 -1.32
CA ALA A 105 -12.48 12.69 -1.81
C ALA A 105 -11.54 12.66 -0.59
N SER A 106 -10.85 11.54 -0.41
CA SER A 106 -10.43 11.10 0.94
C SER A 106 -8.94 10.81 1.07
N PHE A 107 -8.09 11.38 0.22
CA PHE A 107 -6.63 11.43 0.37
C PHE A 107 -6.12 12.72 -0.29
N TYR A 108 -4.86 13.08 -0.07
CA TYR A 108 -4.37 14.41 -0.44
C TYR A 108 -4.48 14.76 -1.93
N GLU A 109 -4.77 13.81 -2.82
CA GLU A 109 -5.07 14.08 -4.24
C GLU A 109 -6.54 13.94 -4.58
N GLY A 110 -7.35 13.28 -3.74
CA GLY A 110 -8.81 13.28 -3.86
C GLY A 110 -9.44 11.93 -4.22
N HIS A 111 -8.67 10.84 -4.27
CA HIS A 111 -9.23 9.50 -4.45
C HIS A 111 -10.11 9.07 -3.27
N SER A 112 -11.12 8.25 -3.55
CA SER A 112 -11.86 7.54 -2.50
C SER A 112 -10.99 6.45 -1.87
N ILE A 113 -11.30 6.07 -0.63
CA ILE A 113 -10.58 5.01 0.08
C ILE A 113 -10.72 3.63 -0.56
N ASP A 114 -11.82 3.39 -1.26
CA ASP A 114 -12.03 2.19 -2.04
C ASP A 114 -11.10 2.13 -3.26
N LYS A 115 -10.91 3.25 -3.97
CA LYS A 115 -9.95 3.32 -5.08
C LYS A 115 -8.51 3.09 -4.60
N VAL A 116 -8.10 3.76 -3.52
CA VAL A 116 -6.73 3.62 -2.97
C VAL A 116 -6.44 2.19 -2.51
N THR A 117 -7.44 1.48 -1.97
CA THR A 117 -7.27 0.10 -1.48
C THR A 117 -7.62 -0.98 -2.51
N PHE A 118 -8.09 -0.60 -3.71
CA PHE A 118 -8.39 -1.52 -4.80
C PHE A 118 -7.25 -2.50 -5.15
N PRO A 119 -5.97 -2.08 -5.25
CA PRO A 119 -4.88 -3.00 -5.55
C PRO A 119 -4.75 -4.14 -4.54
N VAL A 120 -5.06 -3.89 -3.26
CA VAL A 120 -5.03 -4.92 -2.21
C VAL A 120 -6.11 -5.98 -2.44
N ARG A 121 -7.31 -5.57 -2.87
CA ARG A 121 -8.39 -6.49 -3.27
C ARG A 121 -7.99 -7.31 -4.49
N LEU A 122 -7.33 -6.70 -5.48
CA LEU A 122 -6.79 -7.43 -6.63
C LEU A 122 -5.70 -8.44 -6.23
N PHE A 123 -4.79 -8.08 -5.33
CA PHE A 123 -3.74 -8.99 -4.83
C PHE A 123 -4.34 -10.20 -4.12
N LYS A 124 -5.43 -10.02 -3.37
CA LYS A 124 -6.17 -11.14 -2.78
C LYS A 124 -6.70 -12.10 -3.84
N LEU A 125 -7.27 -11.59 -4.94
CA LEU A 125 -7.76 -12.43 -6.05
C LEU A 125 -6.66 -13.08 -6.88
N LEU A 126 -5.48 -12.44 -6.96
CA LEU A 126 -4.27 -13.02 -7.53
C LEU A 126 -3.70 -14.16 -6.67
N GLY A 127 -4.15 -14.33 -5.43
CA GLY A 127 -3.67 -15.38 -4.52
C GLY A 127 -2.44 -14.98 -3.72
N VAL A 128 -2.17 -13.68 -3.57
CA VAL A 128 -1.06 -13.19 -2.74
C VAL A 128 -1.27 -13.59 -1.29
N GLU A 129 -0.23 -14.14 -0.68
CA GLU A 129 -0.22 -14.58 0.72
C GLU A 129 0.43 -13.54 1.64
N ILE A 130 1.48 -12.88 1.14
CA ILE A 130 2.29 -11.93 1.91
C ILE A 130 2.28 -10.59 1.20
N MET A 131 1.93 -9.54 1.93
CA MET A 131 2.01 -8.17 1.42
C MET A 131 3.04 -7.39 2.22
N ILE A 132 4.04 -6.85 1.52
CA ILE A 132 5.04 -5.95 2.07
C ILE A 132 4.67 -4.53 1.65
N VAL A 133 4.38 -3.67 2.62
CA VAL A 133 4.04 -2.27 2.36
C VAL A 133 5.19 -1.38 2.78
N THR A 134 5.63 -0.51 1.88
CA THR A 134 6.73 0.41 2.12
C THR A 134 6.27 1.85 1.97
N ASN A 135 6.85 2.76 2.76
CA ASN A 135 6.61 4.19 2.67
C ASN A 135 7.84 4.99 3.11
N ALA A 136 7.85 6.28 2.78
CA ALA A 136 8.69 7.26 3.46
C ALA A 136 7.88 7.86 4.61
N SER A 137 8.54 8.20 5.72
CA SER A 137 7.87 8.72 6.92
C SER A 137 8.79 9.65 7.72
N GLY A 138 8.21 10.63 8.40
CA GLY A 138 8.91 11.41 9.42
C GLY A 138 9.05 10.60 10.70
N GLY A 139 10.25 10.60 11.30
CA GLY A 139 10.53 9.89 12.54
C GLY A 139 10.23 10.73 13.78
N LEU A 140 9.22 10.35 14.56
CA LEU A 140 8.87 11.01 15.84
C LEU A 140 9.78 10.60 17.00
N ASN A 141 10.31 9.37 16.97
CA ASN A 141 11.25 8.89 17.97
C ASN A 141 12.61 9.58 17.78
N SER A 142 13.11 10.24 18.83
CA SER A 142 14.38 10.96 18.82
C SER A 142 15.60 10.06 18.62
N GLU A 143 15.45 8.74 18.77
CA GLU A 143 16.50 7.76 18.47
C GLU A 143 16.64 7.46 16.97
N TYR A 144 15.66 7.86 16.15
CA TYR A 144 15.69 7.61 14.71
C TYR A 144 16.57 8.63 13.99
N ALA A 145 17.26 8.16 12.95
CA ALA A 145 18.04 8.98 12.04
C ALA A 145 17.50 8.88 10.61
N VAL A 146 17.84 9.88 9.79
CA VAL A 146 17.48 9.88 8.36
C VAL A 146 18.07 8.66 7.66
N GLY A 147 17.20 7.91 6.99
CA GLY A 147 17.55 6.69 6.26
C GLY A 147 17.55 5.42 7.13
N ASP A 148 17.11 5.49 8.38
CA ASP A 148 16.81 4.29 9.15
C ASP A 148 15.60 3.54 8.59
N VAL A 149 15.63 2.22 8.75
CA VAL A 149 14.50 1.34 8.41
C VAL A 149 13.76 1.03 9.70
N VAL A 150 12.47 1.35 9.72
CA VAL A 150 11.59 1.07 10.85
C VAL A 150 10.57 0.01 10.41
N LEU A 151 10.57 -1.13 11.08
CA LEU A 151 9.54 -2.15 10.93
C LEU A 151 8.30 -1.70 11.69
N ILE A 152 7.18 -1.65 10.98
CA ILE A 152 5.89 -1.31 11.57
C ILE A 152 5.41 -2.53 12.34
N ASN A 153 5.25 -2.39 13.66
CA ASN A 153 4.71 -3.45 14.52
C ASN A 153 3.25 -3.21 14.91
N ASP A 154 2.79 -1.96 14.81
CA ASP A 154 1.40 -1.57 14.96
C ASP A 154 1.16 -0.24 14.24
N ARG A 155 -0.10 0.18 14.12
CA ARG A 155 -0.46 1.45 13.52
C ARG A 155 -1.56 2.17 14.29
N VAL A 156 -1.53 3.49 14.23
CA VAL A 156 -2.65 4.35 14.63
C VAL A 156 -3.14 5.10 13.39
N LYS A 157 -4.45 5.10 13.20
CA LYS A 157 -5.09 5.84 12.11
C LYS A 157 -5.64 7.15 12.66
N LEU A 158 -5.10 8.28 12.21
CA LEU A 158 -5.47 9.61 12.68
C LEU A 158 -6.25 10.42 11.64
N ILE A 159 -6.94 9.74 10.72
CA ILE A 159 -7.73 10.43 9.68
C ILE A 159 -9.04 10.96 10.28
N MET A 160 -9.24 12.27 10.18
CA MET A 160 -10.53 12.93 10.42
C MET A 160 -11.23 13.20 9.08
N ILE A 161 -12.56 13.07 9.01
CA ILE A 161 -13.33 13.86 8.04
C ILE A 161 -14.34 14.73 8.78
N ASP A 162 -14.27 16.02 8.44
CA ASP A 162 -15.35 17.01 8.39
C ASP A 162 -15.64 17.86 9.64
N SER A 163 -15.66 19.19 9.37
CA SER A 163 -16.25 20.30 10.10
C SER A 163 -17.72 20.17 10.56
N THR A 164 -18.51 19.23 10.04
CA THR A 164 -19.90 18.96 10.49
C THR A 164 -20.02 17.72 11.38
N SER A 165 -18.96 16.90 11.51
CA SER A 165 -18.91 15.86 12.52
C SER A 165 -18.26 16.42 13.79
N SER A 166 -19.08 16.74 14.79
CA SER A 166 -18.67 17.32 16.09
C SER A 166 -17.83 16.37 16.98
N SER A 167 -17.26 15.31 16.42
CA SER A 167 -16.38 14.37 17.11
C SER A 167 -14.99 14.37 16.48
N PRO A 168 -13.99 15.05 17.07
CA PRO A 168 -12.60 14.70 16.83
C PRO A 168 -12.37 13.30 17.43
N GLY A 169 -12.26 12.27 16.60
CA GLY A 169 -12.01 10.91 17.07
C GLY A 169 -11.42 9.97 16.02
N LEU A 170 -10.86 8.86 16.51
CA LEU A 170 -10.40 7.66 15.77
C LEU A 170 -11.43 7.08 14.76
N ALA A 171 -12.65 7.62 14.74
CA ALA A 171 -13.78 7.20 13.91
C ALA A 171 -13.84 8.05 12.62
N GLY A 172 -12.93 7.77 11.68
CA GLY A 172 -12.88 8.42 10.37
C GLY A 172 -13.20 7.48 9.21
N LEU A 173 -12.70 7.84 8.02
CA LEU A 173 -12.69 6.98 6.83
C LEU A 173 -12.13 5.60 7.14
N HIS A 174 -12.82 4.55 6.73
CA HIS A 174 -12.31 3.18 6.81
C HIS A 174 -12.57 2.47 5.47
N PRO A 175 -11.58 1.73 4.89
CA PRO A 175 -11.77 1.03 3.61
C PRO A 175 -12.82 -0.09 3.65
N LEU A 176 -13.32 -0.41 4.85
CA LEU A 176 -14.37 -1.42 5.08
C LEU A 176 -15.71 -0.78 5.50
N ARG A 177 -15.82 0.56 5.45
CA ARG A 177 -17.09 1.25 5.68
C ARG A 177 -18.04 0.96 4.51
N GLY A 178 -19.32 0.76 4.79
CA GLY A 178 -20.33 0.36 3.81
C GLY A 178 -20.73 -1.12 3.96
N PRO A 179 -21.51 -1.68 3.02
CA PRO A 179 -21.84 -3.10 2.98
C PRO A 179 -20.59 -3.99 2.95
N ASN A 180 -20.65 -5.17 3.56
CA ASN A 180 -19.56 -6.16 3.47
C ASN A 180 -19.67 -6.95 2.17
N GLU A 181 -18.54 -7.23 1.54
CA GLU A 181 -18.43 -8.21 0.46
C GLU A 181 -17.80 -9.48 1.04
N ASP A 182 -18.63 -10.50 1.29
CA ASP A 182 -18.24 -11.73 1.99
C ASP A 182 -17.17 -12.53 1.24
N GLU A 183 -17.04 -12.30 -0.08
CA GLU A 183 -15.99 -12.87 -0.92
C GLU A 183 -14.57 -12.45 -0.50
N PHE A 184 -14.41 -11.29 0.14
CA PHE A 184 -13.10 -10.82 0.61
C PHE A 184 -12.81 -11.19 2.06
N GLY A 185 -13.83 -11.28 2.91
CA GLY A 185 -13.64 -11.66 4.31
C GLY A 185 -14.80 -11.27 5.23
N VAL A 186 -14.54 -11.44 6.53
CA VAL A 186 -15.53 -11.19 7.59
C VAL A 186 -15.82 -9.70 7.77
N ARG A 187 -17.02 -9.40 8.25
CA ARG A 187 -17.46 -8.02 8.52
C ARG A 187 -16.57 -7.25 9.50
N PHE A 188 -16.07 -7.94 10.53
CA PHE A 188 -15.33 -7.34 11.64
C PHE A 188 -13.98 -8.05 11.80
N PRO A 189 -12.97 -7.75 10.94
CA PRO A 189 -11.65 -8.34 11.07
C PRO A 189 -10.92 -7.79 12.30
N ALA A 190 -10.31 -8.68 13.08
CA ALA A 190 -9.38 -8.27 14.13
C ALA A 190 -8.10 -7.68 13.51
N LEU A 191 -7.51 -6.68 14.17
CA LEU A 191 -6.27 -6.03 13.74
C LEU A 191 -5.11 -6.22 14.75
N SER A 192 -5.32 -7.01 15.81
CA SER A 192 -4.34 -7.24 16.89
C SER A 192 -3.02 -7.83 16.42
N ASP A 193 -3.04 -8.52 15.29
CA ASP A 193 -1.92 -9.19 14.64
C ASP A 193 -1.78 -8.77 13.16
N ALA A 194 -2.27 -7.57 12.81
CA ALA A 194 -2.21 -7.05 11.44
C ALA A 194 -0.78 -6.97 10.88
N TYR A 195 0.22 -6.88 11.76
CA TYR A 195 1.65 -6.93 11.43
C TYR A 195 2.27 -8.22 11.97
N ASP A 196 2.36 -9.22 11.10
CA ASP A 196 2.77 -10.59 11.43
C ASP A 196 4.11 -10.66 12.19
N LEU A 197 4.10 -11.36 13.33
CA LEU A 197 5.25 -11.47 14.22
C LEU A 197 6.42 -12.23 13.57
N GLU A 198 6.14 -13.29 12.80
CA GLU A 198 7.18 -14.10 12.18
C GLU A 198 7.83 -13.41 10.98
N LEU A 199 7.07 -12.63 10.22
CA LEU A 199 7.61 -11.76 9.17
C LEU A 199 8.50 -10.68 9.77
N ARG A 200 8.11 -10.05 10.88
CA ARG A 200 8.97 -9.07 11.58
C ARG A 200 10.26 -9.71 12.09
N ARG A 201 10.17 -10.88 12.73
CA ARG A 201 11.37 -11.66 13.15
C ARG A 201 12.26 -12.01 11.95
N THR A 202 11.66 -12.37 10.82
CA THR A 202 12.39 -12.67 9.58
C THR A 202 13.10 -11.44 9.03
N ALA A 203 12.47 -10.27 9.07
CA ALA A 203 13.09 -9.01 8.66
C ALA A 203 14.29 -8.65 9.55
N HIS A 204 14.23 -8.84 10.86
CA HIS A 204 15.39 -8.69 11.76
C HIS A 204 16.53 -9.65 11.40
N ARG A 205 16.22 -10.92 11.11
CA ARG A 205 17.22 -11.90 10.65
C ARG A 205 17.79 -11.57 9.27
N ALA A 206 17.01 -10.94 8.40
CA ALA A 206 17.48 -10.47 7.10
C ALA A 206 18.40 -9.26 7.27
N TRP A 207 18.06 -8.33 8.17
CA TRP A 207 18.87 -7.15 8.48
C TRP A 207 20.30 -7.51 8.84
N THR A 208 20.50 -8.49 9.72
CA THR A 208 21.85 -8.92 10.15
C THR A 208 22.70 -9.49 9.01
N LYS A 209 22.08 -9.92 7.90
CA LYS A 209 22.78 -10.43 6.71
C LYS A 209 23.10 -9.35 5.69
N VAL A 210 22.32 -8.27 5.63
CA VAL A 210 22.48 -7.20 4.63
C VAL A 210 23.27 -6.01 5.15
N ILE A 211 23.24 -5.77 6.47
CA ILE A 211 23.94 -4.65 7.06
C ILE A 211 25.45 -4.92 7.08
N ARG A 212 26.24 -3.92 6.70
CA ARG A 212 27.70 -4.01 6.76
C ARG A 212 28.15 -4.09 8.22
N VAL A 213 29.18 -4.89 8.50
CA VAL A 213 29.72 -5.10 9.85
C VAL A 213 30.16 -3.79 10.50
N GLU A 214 30.63 -2.84 9.70
CA GLU A 214 31.10 -1.53 10.15
C GLU A 214 29.96 -0.52 10.37
N SER A 215 28.75 -0.83 9.87
CA SER A 215 27.60 0.08 10.00
C SER A 215 27.08 0.06 11.43
N LYS A 216 26.94 1.25 12.00
CA LYS A 216 26.31 1.45 13.31
C LYS A 216 24.78 1.57 13.24
N ARG A 217 24.20 1.49 12.03
CA ARG A 217 22.75 1.62 11.84
C ARG A 217 22.02 0.41 12.43
N ARG A 218 20.86 0.68 13.00
CA ARG A 218 19.98 -0.34 13.55
C ARG A 218 18.71 -0.39 12.72
N ILE A 219 18.09 -1.56 12.69
CA ILE A 219 16.69 -1.67 12.29
C ILE A 219 15.84 -1.41 13.53
N HIS A 220 14.85 -0.54 13.40
CA HIS A 220 13.96 -0.17 14.49
C HIS A 220 12.62 -0.91 14.35
N GLU A 221 11.85 -0.96 15.44
CA GLU A 221 10.44 -1.34 15.42
C GLU A 221 9.62 -0.21 16.04
N GLY A 222 8.45 0.07 15.47
CA GLY A 222 7.60 1.12 16.02
C GLY A 222 6.19 1.18 15.45
N VAL A 223 5.41 2.10 16.03
CA VAL A 223 4.03 2.36 15.66
C VAL A 223 3.98 3.41 14.56
N TYR A 224 3.26 3.12 13.48
CA TYR A 224 3.07 4.06 12.38
C TYR A 224 1.77 4.85 12.54
N ALA A 225 1.86 6.18 12.58
CA ALA A 225 0.70 7.06 12.58
C ALA A 225 0.39 7.51 11.14
N PHE A 226 -0.80 7.17 10.64
CA PHE A 226 -1.25 7.63 9.33
C PHE A 226 -2.08 8.92 9.46
N CYS A 227 -1.59 10.00 8.86
CA CYS A 227 -2.25 11.31 8.74
C CYS A 227 -2.66 11.59 7.28
N ALA A 228 -3.65 12.46 7.07
CA ALA A 228 -4.22 12.68 5.74
C ALA A 228 -3.33 13.52 4.79
N GLY A 229 -2.54 14.48 5.30
CA GLY A 229 -1.77 15.42 4.48
C GLY A 229 -2.67 16.43 3.74
N PRO A 230 -2.18 17.13 2.69
CA PRO A 230 -0.81 17.12 2.15
C PRO A 230 0.20 17.97 2.93
N SER A 231 -0.26 18.88 3.81
CA SER A 231 0.66 19.68 4.61
C SER A 231 1.45 18.79 5.55
N LEU A 232 2.74 19.07 5.68
CA LEU A 232 3.54 18.49 6.76
C LEU A 232 3.01 18.97 8.12
N ASP A 233 3.25 18.16 9.14
CA ASP A 233 2.76 18.40 10.48
C ASP A 233 3.38 19.67 11.10
N SER A 234 2.55 20.40 11.84
CA SER A 234 3.01 21.54 12.64
C SER A 234 3.88 21.08 13.82
N ARG A 235 4.64 22.00 14.42
CA ARG A 235 5.38 21.71 15.66
C ARG A 235 4.49 21.25 16.81
N ALA A 236 3.23 21.68 16.84
CA ALA A 236 2.28 21.27 17.87
C ALA A 236 1.80 19.82 17.63
N THR A 237 1.52 19.46 16.38
CA THR A 237 1.14 18.10 15.98
C THR A 237 2.26 17.09 16.21
N TRP A 238 3.52 17.55 16.11
CA TRP A 238 4.72 16.75 16.36
C TRP A 238 5.00 16.43 17.84
N ARG A 239 4.42 17.18 18.78
CA ARG A 239 4.68 17.06 20.23
C ARG A 239 3.61 16.22 20.90
#